data_AF-A0A2V6P0K5-F1
#
_entry.id   AF-A0A2V6P0K5-F1
#
_cell.length_a   1.000
_cell.length_b   1.000
_cell.length_c   1.000
_cell.angle_alpha   90.00
_cell.angle_beta   90.00
_cell.angle_gamma   90.00
#
_symmetry.space_group_name_H-M   'P 1'
#
loop_
_entity.id
_entity.type
_entity.pdbx_description
1 polymer ?
#
loop_
_entity_poly.entity_id
_entity_poly.type
_entity_poly.pdbx_seq_one_letter_code
_entity_poly.pdbx_strand_id
1 'polypeptide(L)'
;MQRATILSVGAALTLVAALASAGSIRVKMGELHGGGGVPPGWKFSMPGGDAAKGKEVFATLECGSCHEVAGEGFAAKATDKTGPALTGMGAHHPAEYFAESILDPNAVIVTDVPDWTGPDGRSKMPSYNESLTLEQWVNLVAYLTSLTGGRRDGGHDMPAGQQAPGGHEMHAGHEMHGPERDKTVGEYRVRLDYIDSEDEKRPGYLTVSISDAATGQAVPYLPVRVRIGATKSARSVTLKPAIGPAGPQYDAAVLIPDETEGLTVLVGAATVPVKSVEGGKYRTPRQVSFEW
;
A
#
# COMPACT_ATOMS: atom_id res chain seq x y z
N MET A 1 -12.23 -58.70 15.76
CA MET A 1 -12.34 -57.29 16.20
C MET A 1 -10.95 -56.69 16.23
N GLN A 2 -10.59 -55.84 15.28
CA GLN A 2 -9.57 -54.79 15.45
C GLN A 2 -9.63 -53.89 14.22
N ARG A 3 -10.15 -52.67 14.40
CA ARG A 3 -10.13 -51.61 13.40
C ARG A 3 -8.78 -50.90 13.53
N ALA A 4 -7.98 -50.91 12.47
CA ALA A 4 -6.76 -50.12 12.39
C ALA A 4 -7.10 -48.71 11.90
N THR A 5 -7.03 -47.74 12.81
CA THR A 5 -7.14 -46.30 12.51
C THR A 5 -5.77 -45.83 12.05
N ILE A 6 -5.62 -45.48 10.77
CA ILE A 6 -4.41 -44.81 10.26
C ILE A 6 -4.65 -43.30 10.43
N LEU A 7 -3.95 -42.71 11.40
CA LEU A 7 -3.83 -41.26 11.53
C LEU A 7 -3.03 -40.73 10.32
N SER A 8 -3.69 -39.93 9.48
CA SER A 8 -3.01 -39.14 8.46
C SER A 8 -2.39 -37.91 9.13
N VAL A 9 -1.07 -37.88 9.25
CA VAL A 9 -0.32 -36.70 9.69
C VAL A 9 -0.25 -35.74 8.51
N GLY A 10 -1.12 -34.73 8.50
CA GLY A 10 -1.04 -33.62 7.55
C GLY A 10 0.20 -32.79 7.83
N ALA A 11 1.17 -32.84 6.91
CA ALA A 11 2.30 -31.91 6.92
C ALA A 11 1.77 -30.51 6.58
N ALA A 12 1.73 -29.64 7.59
CA ALA A 12 1.46 -28.22 7.39
C ALA A 12 2.66 -27.61 6.65
N LEU A 13 2.48 -27.33 5.36
CA LEU A 13 3.45 -26.60 4.56
C LEU A 13 3.28 -25.12 4.88
N THR A 14 4.13 -24.59 5.76
CA THR A 14 4.21 -23.15 6.03
C THR A 14 4.65 -22.44 4.75
N LEU A 15 3.70 -21.81 4.06
CA LEU A 15 3.99 -20.99 2.89
C LEU A 15 4.56 -19.65 3.40
N VAL A 16 5.88 -19.57 3.47
CA VAL A 16 6.56 -18.28 3.64
C VAL A 16 6.29 -17.50 2.36
N ALA A 17 5.39 -16.52 2.42
CA ALA A 17 5.16 -15.57 1.35
C ALA A 17 6.44 -14.72 1.18
N ALA A 18 7.37 -15.21 0.38
CA ALA A 18 8.52 -14.45 -0.06
C ALA A 18 8.01 -13.30 -0.93
N LEU A 19 7.96 -12.09 -0.38
CA LEU A 19 7.90 -10.86 -1.16
C LEU A 19 8.99 -10.96 -2.24
N ALA A 20 8.57 -11.03 -3.49
CA ALA A 20 9.48 -11.18 -4.62
C ALA A 20 10.48 -10.02 -4.58
N SER A 21 11.73 -10.33 -4.24
CA SER A 21 12.84 -9.38 -4.33
C SER A 21 12.87 -8.88 -5.77
N ALA A 22 12.68 -7.57 -5.96
CA ALA A 22 12.89 -6.96 -7.26
C ALA A 22 14.32 -7.34 -7.69
N GLY A 23 14.44 -8.00 -8.85
CA GLY A 23 15.71 -8.56 -9.30
C GLY A 23 16.82 -7.50 -9.28
N SER A 24 18.04 -7.89 -8.93
CA SER A 24 19.17 -6.96 -8.84
C SER A 24 19.37 -6.20 -10.16
N ILE A 25 19.43 -4.86 -10.09
CA ILE A 25 19.75 -4.02 -11.26
C ILE A 25 21.19 -4.33 -11.70
N ARG A 26 21.35 -4.78 -12.95
CA ARG A 26 22.66 -5.05 -13.54
C ARG A 26 23.04 -3.94 -14.51
N VAL A 27 24.07 -3.16 -14.17
CA VAL A 27 24.57 -2.03 -14.97
C VAL A 27 26.09 -2.14 -15.13
N LYS A 28 26.62 -1.75 -16.29
CA LYS A 28 28.08 -1.70 -16.51
C LYS A 28 28.68 -0.47 -15.84
N MET A 29 29.92 -0.56 -15.35
CA MET A 29 30.62 0.56 -14.69
C MET A 29 30.65 1.85 -15.54
N GLY A 30 30.93 1.74 -16.84
CA GLY A 30 30.97 2.90 -17.74
C GLY A 30 29.61 3.57 -17.93
N GLU A 31 28.52 2.79 -17.90
CA GLU A 31 27.14 3.29 -17.98
C GLU A 31 26.73 3.97 -16.67
N LEU A 32 27.12 3.39 -15.52
CA LEU A 32 26.90 3.98 -14.21
C LEU A 32 27.60 5.33 -14.07
N HIS A 33 28.86 5.45 -14.49
CA HIS A 33 29.59 6.72 -14.51
C HIS A 33 28.97 7.73 -15.48
N GLY A 34 28.54 7.28 -16.67
CA GLY A 34 27.86 8.14 -17.64
C GLY A 34 26.51 8.67 -17.13
N GLY A 35 25.85 7.94 -16.23
CA GLY A 35 24.57 8.31 -15.60
C GLY A 35 24.68 9.06 -14.27
N GLY A 36 25.88 9.51 -13.86
CA GLY A 36 26.06 10.26 -12.62
C GLY A 36 26.24 9.41 -11.34
N GLY A 37 26.56 8.12 -11.49
CA GLY A 37 26.96 7.25 -10.37
C GLY A 37 25.84 6.47 -9.71
N VAL A 38 24.59 6.66 -10.13
CA VAL A 38 23.42 5.91 -9.65
C VAL A 38 22.70 5.31 -10.87
N PRO A 39 22.28 4.02 -10.84
CA PRO A 39 21.60 3.44 -11.99
C PRO A 39 20.31 4.22 -12.31
N PRO A 40 19.99 4.45 -13.60
CA PRO A 40 18.75 5.13 -13.97
C PRO A 40 17.52 4.44 -13.36
N GLY A 41 16.73 5.21 -12.62
CA GLY A 41 15.50 4.73 -11.97
C GLY A 41 15.72 3.86 -10.71
N TRP A 42 16.96 3.75 -10.23
CA TRP A 42 17.21 3.19 -8.90
C TRP A 42 16.55 4.06 -7.83
N LYS A 43 15.83 3.39 -6.92
CA LYS A 43 15.31 3.94 -5.67
C LYS A 43 15.65 2.94 -4.57
N PHE A 44 15.95 3.44 -3.36
CA PHE A 44 15.92 2.59 -2.18
C PHE A 44 14.52 1.98 -2.03
N SER A 45 14.47 0.66 -1.87
CA SER A 45 13.25 -0.09 -1.59
C SER A 45 13.44 -0.81 -0.27
N MET A 46 12.36 -0.91 0.52
CA MET A 46 12.42 -1.66 1.77
C MET A 46 12.71 -3.13 1.49
N PRO A 47 13.66 -3.75 2.22
CA PRO A 47 13.83 -5.19 2.17
C PRO A 47 12.57 -5.88 2.71
N GLY A 48 12.31 -7.10 2.25
CA GLY A 48 11.21 -7.91 2.78
C GLY A 48 11.39 -8.19 4.28
N GLY A 49 10.30 -8.13 5.02
CA GLY A 49 10.24 -8.44 6.45
C GLY A 49 9.14 -9.46 6.78
N ASP A 50 9.14 -9.91 8.03
CA ASP A 50 8.14 -10.82 8.59
C ASP A 50 7.08 -10.02 9.36
N ALA A 51 5.86 -9.96 8.82
CA ALA A 51 4.75 -9.23 9.42
C ALA A 51 4.32 -9.79 10.79
N ALA A 52 4.46 -11.10 11.03
CA ALA A 52 4.11 -11.69 12.32
C ALA A 52 5.10 -11.23 13.41
N LYS A 53 6.40 -11.28 13.11
CA LYS A 53 7.43 -10.69 13.99
C LYS A 53 7.24 -9.18 14.16
N GLY A 54 6.84 -8.49 13.10
CA GLY A 54 6.56 -7.05 13.16
C GLY A 54 5.44 -6.70 14.12
N LYS A 55 4.39 -7.53 14.15
CA LYS A 55 3.29 -7.42 15.12
C LYS A 55 3.76 -7.59 16.56
N GLU A 56 4.69 -8.51 16.82
CA GLU A 56 5.30 -8.68 18.14
C GLU A 56 6.13 -7.46 18.55
N VAL A 57 6.88 -6.86 17.61
CA VAL A 57 7.61 -5.61 17.84
C VAL A 57 6.64 -4.46 18.15
N PHE A 58 5.56 -4.32 17.39
CA PHE A 58 4.52 -3.31 17.61
C PHE A 58 3.93 -3.39 19.03
N ALA A 59 3.64 -4.61 19.50
CA ALA A 59 3.16 -4.85 20.85
C ALA A 59 4.23 -4.53 21.92
N THR A 60 5.46 -4.97 21.70
CA THR A 60 6.59 -4.81 22.64
C THR A 60 6.94 -3.35 22.86
N LEU A 61 6.90 -2.54 21.79
CA LEU A 61 7.13 -1.11 21.85
C LEU A 61 5.92 -0.30 22.32
N GLU A 62 4.83 -0.98 22.67
CA GLU A 62 3.55 -0.38 23.06
C GLU A 62 3.04 0.65 22.03
N CYS A 63 3.27 0.43 20.73
CA CYS A 63 2.81 1.35 19.67
C CYS A 63 1.28 1.54 19.70
N GLY A 64 0.56 0.50 20.15
CA GLY A 64 -0.89 0.51 20.39
C GLY A 64 -1.37 1.47 21.48
N SER A 65 -0.47 2.07 22.26
CA SER A 65 -0.81 3.11 23.22
C SER A 65 -1.23 4.43 22.55
N CYS A 66 -0.69 4.72 21.36
CA CYS A 66 -1.01 5.92 20.58
C CYS A 66 -1.77 5.60 19.30
N HIS A 67 -1.51 4.45 18.67
CA HIS A 67 -2.05 4.08 17.37
C HIS A 67 -3.09 2.96 17.48
N GLU A 68 -4.28 3.18 16.94
CA GLU A 68 -5.31 2.15 16.87
C GLU A 68 -5.12 1.21 15.68
N VAL A 69 -5.27 -0.09 15.91
CA VAL A 69 -5.42 -1.12 14.88
C VAL A 69 -6.66 -1.95 15.20
N ALA A 70 -7.70 -1.82 14.38
CA ALA A 70 -8.98 -2.47 14.62
C ALA A 70 -8.84 -4.01 14.59
N GLY A 71 -9.51 -4.68 15.53
CA GLY A 71 -9.54 -6.15 15.60
C GLY A 71 -8.31 -6.81 16.22
N GLU A 72 -7.26 -6.06 16.57
CA GLU A 72 -6.00 -6.64 17.07
C GLU A 72 -5.84 -6.59 18.60
N GLY A 73 -6.74 -5.91 19.31
CA GLY A 73 -6.86 -6.01 20.77
C GLY A 73 -5.65 -5.51 21.57
N PHE A 74 -4.75 -4.72 20.96
CA PHE A 74 -3.63 -4.11 21.68
C PHE A 74 -4.15 -3.25 22.84
N ALA A 75 -3.49 -3.34 23.99
CA ALA A 75 -3.86 -2.56 25.16
C ALA A 75 -3.63 -1.07 24.88
N ALA A 76 -4.70 -0.34 24.56
CA ALA A 76 -4.67 1.11 24.59
C ALA A 76 -4.46 1.55 26.03
N LYS A 77 -3.37 2.27 26.32
CA LYS A 77 -3.34 3.04 27.57
C LYS A 77 -4.34 4.17 27.37
N ALA A 78 -5.43 4.12 28.12
CA ALA A 78 -6.32 5.26 28.30
C ALA A 78 -5.44 6.46 28.72
N THR A 79 -5.47 7.61 28.05
CA THR A 79 -6.69 8.39 27.82
C THR A 79 -6.69 9.27 26.57
N ASP A 80 -5.64 9.31 25.73
CA ASP A 80 -5.66 10.14 24.52
C ASP A 80 -4.94 9.40 23.39
N LYS A 81 -5.70 8.81 22.44
CA LYS A 81 -5.15 8.26 21.19
C LYS A 81 -4.51 9.41 20.42
N THR A 82 -3.24 9.65 20.66
CA THR A 82 -2.54 10.86 20.22
C THR A 82 -1.89 10.68 18.83
N GLY A 83 -2.05 9.51 18.20
CA GLY A 83 -1.57 9.22 16.85
C GLY A 83 -2.71 8.84 15.88
N PRO A 84 -2.45 8.89 14.56
CA PRO A 84 -3.39 8.40 13.55
C PRO A 84 -3.73 6.93 13.76
N ALA A 85 -4.96 6.54 13.42
CA ALA A 85 -5.33 5.13 13.28
C ALA A 85 -4.51 4.49 12.16
N LEU A 86 -4.04 3.26 12.38
CA LEU A 86 -3.21 2.50 11.43
C LEU A 86 -4.01 1.42 10.70
N THR A 87 -5.26 1.18 11.08
CA THR A 87 -6.18 0.30 10.36
C THR A 87 -6.27 0.70 8.89
N GLY A 88 -5.99 -0.24 7.97
CA GLY A 88 -6.06 -0.01 6.53
C GLY A 88 -4.91 0.82 5.94
N MET A 89 -4.01 1.38 6.74
CA MET A 89 -2.97 2.31 6.25
C MET A 89 -1.93 1.66 5.33
N GLY A 90 -1.77 0.34 5.38
CA GLY A 90 -0.92 -0.39 4.45
C GLY A 90 -1.37 -0.26 2.98
N ALA A 91 -2.64 0.07 2.74
CA ALA A 91 -3.16 0.33 1.40
C ALA A 91 -2.94 1.79 0.93
N HIS A 92 -2.62 2.70 1.85
CA HIS A 92 -2.52 4.14 1.58
C HIS A 92 -1.07 4.65 1.48
N HIS A 93 -0.11 3.92 2.06
CA HIS A 93 1.27 4.36 2.13
C HIS A 93 2.26 3.29 1.67
N PRO A 94 3.32 3.67 0.94
CA PRO A 94 4.39 2.74 0.63
C PRO A 94 5.18 2.36 1.89
N ALA A 95 5.83 1.20 1.88
CA ALA A 95 6.65 0.73 2.99
C ALA A 95 7.71 1.75 3.43
N GLU A 96 8.32 2.48 2.49
CA GLU A 96 9.32 3.52 2.80
C GLU A 96 8.75 4.67 3.65
N TYR A 97 7.46 4.99 3.53
CA TYR A 97 6.85 6.06 4.30
C TYR A 97 6.69 5.67 5.77
N PHE A 98 6.27 4.42 6.05
CA PHE A 98 6.29 3.88 7.42
C PHE A 98 7.70 3.81 7.98
N ALA A 99 8.65 3.40 7.14
CA ALA A 99 10.04 3.24 7.49
C ALA A 99 10.66 4.58 7.96
N GLU A 100 10.44 5.66 7.22
CA GLU A 100 10.86 7.02 7.58
C GLU A 100 10.10 7.53 8.81
N SER A 101 8.78 7.38 8.86
CA SER A 101 7.96 7.86 9.99
C SER A 101 8.37 7.27 11.35
N ILE A 102 8.90 6.03 11.38
CA ILE A 102 9.39 5.39 12.61
C ILE A 102 10.76 5.93 13.04
N LEU A 103 11.66 6.18 12.09
CA LEU A 103 13.04 6.59 12.38
C LEU A 103 13.17 8.11 12.54
N ASP A 104 12.44 8.87 11.74
CA ASP A 104 12.37 10.33 11.77
C ASP A 104 10.91 10.80 11.69
N PRO A 105 10.16 10.76 12.81
CA PRO A 105 8.77 11.22 12.85
C PRO A 105 8.62 12.74 12.61
N ASN A 106 9.72 13.49 12.45
CA ASN A 106 9.70 14.91 12.10
C ASN A 106 10.02 15.18 10.62
N ALA A 107 10.29 14.14 9.82
CA ALA A 107 10.52 14.28 8.38
C ALA A 107 9.29 14.83 7.65
N VAL A 108 8.09 14.44 8.11
CA VAL A 108 6.80 14.93 7.61
C VAL A 108 5.89 15.26 8.78
N ILE A 109 5.48 16.53 8.90
CA ILE A 109 4.52 17.00 9.90
C ILE A 109 3.22 17.40 9.21
N VAL A 110 2.12 16.80 9.66
CA VAL A 110 0.76 17.16 9.24
C VAL A 110 0.25 18.28 10.14
N THR A 111 0.12 19.50 9.61
CA THR A 111 -0.07 20.73 10.41
C THR A 111 -1.52 21.14 10.62
N ASP A 112 -2.45 20.54 9.89
CA ASP A 112 -3.89 20.80 9.94
C ASP A 112 -4.66 19.86 10.87
N VAL A 113 -3.99 18.83 11.41
CA VAL A 113 -4.56 17.90 12.38
C VAL A 113 -4.08 18.28 13.79
N PRO A 114 -4.98 18.70 14.69
CA PRO A 114 -4.62 18.97 16.07
C PRO A 114 -4.17 17.68 16.78
N ASP A 115 -3.42 17.84 17.86
CA ASP A 115 -3.01 16.77 18.79
C ASP A 115 -1.90 15.81 18.35
N TRP A 116 -1.44 15.79 17.09
CA TRP A 116 -0.29 14.96 16.71
C TRP A 116 1.07 15.62 16.96
N THR A 117 1.08 16.93 17.17
CA THR A 117 2.29 17.73 17.43
C THR A 117 2.29 18.33 18.83
N GLY A 118 3.48 18.42 19.42
CA GLY A 118 3.73 19.09 20.69
C GLY A 118 3.74 20.63 20.54
N PRO A 119 3.80 21.38 21.66
CA PRO A 119 3.87 22.85 21.64
C PRO A 119 5.08 23.42 20.90
N ASP A 120 6.12 22.61 20.68
CA ASP A 120 7.32 22.93 19.92
C ASP A 120 7.17 22.70 18.40
N GLY A 121 5.98 22.28 17.94
CA GLY A 121 5.69 21.98 16.55
C GLY A 121 6.28 20.67 16.05
N ARG A 122 6.82 19.83 16.94
CA ARG A 122 7.39 18.52 16.61
C ARG A 122 6.39 17.40 16.82
N SER A 123 6.60 16.27 16.16
CA SER A 123 5.76 15.08 16.35
C SER A 123 5.82 14.59 17.81
N LYS A 124 4.66 14.23 18.36
CA LYS A 124 4.58 13.56 19.66
C LYS A 124 5.02 12.09 19.60
N MET A 125 5.08 11.50 18.41
CA MET A 125 5.67 10.18 18.21
C MET A 125 7.19 10.26 18.47
N PRO A 126 7.75 9.44 19.37
CA PRO A 126 9.19 9.42 19.60
C PRO A 126 9.92 8.82 18.39
N SER A 127 11.19 9.19 18.20
CA SER A 127 12.06 8.51 17.24
C SER A 127 12.52 7.17 17.81
N TYR A 128 12.59 6.15 16.96
CA TYR A 128 13.08 4.81 17.30
C TYR A 128 14.42 4.45 16.63
N ASN A 129 15.13 5.44 16.08
CA ASN A 129 16.37 5.24 15.33
C ASN A 129 17.52 4.61 16.15
N GLU A 130 17.50 4.79 17.47
CA GLU A 130 18.50 4.23 18.40
C GLU A 130 17.99 3.00 19.17
N SER A 131 16.69 2.68 19.09
CA SER A 131 16.06 1.62 19.90
C SER A 131 15.67 0.37 19.10
N LEU A 132 15.53 0.49 17.77
CA LEU A 132 15.24 -0.62 16.88
C LEU A 132 16.51 -1.21 16.27
N THR A 133 16.62 -2.54 16.27
CA THR A 133 17.53 -3.23 15.35
C THR A 133 16.99 -3.16 13.92
N LEU A 134 17.87 -3.36 12.93
CA LEU A 134 17.47 -3.41 11.52
C LEU A 134 16.39 -4.48 11.26
N GLU A 135 16.52 -5.68 11.87
CA GLU A 135 15.51 -6.73 11.73
C GLU A 135 14.16 -6.32 12.32
N GLN A 136 14.15 -5.75 13.52
CA GLN A 136 12.90 -5.30 14.16
C GLN A 136 12.22 -4.19 13.35
N TRP A 137 12.99 -3.24 12.83
CA TRP A 137 12.46 -2.17 11.99
C TRP A 137 11.87 -2.68 10.68
N VAL A 138 12.59 -3.55 9.96
CA VAL A 138 12.10 -4.14 8.70
C VAL A 138 10.85 -4.98 8.93
N ASN A 139 10.81 -5.80 9.99
CA ASN A 139 9.63 -6.58 10.34
C ASN A 139 8.45 -5.69 10.74
N LEU A 140 8.69 -4.64 11.54
CA LEU A 140 7.65 -3.67 11.93
C LEU A 140 7.05 -2.97 10.71
N VAL A 141 7.88 -2.54 9.75
CA VAL A 141 7.41 -1.96 8.48
C VAL A 141 6.60 -2.96 7.67
N ALA A 142 7.02 -4.23 7.62
CA ALA A 142 6.26 -5.29 6.94
C ALA A 142 4.88 -5.50 7.58
N TYR A 143 4.79 -5.47 8.91
CA TYR A 143 3.51 -5.52 9.62
C TYR A 143 2.61 -4.34 9.26
N LEU A 144 3.09 -3.10 9.35
CA LEU A 144 2.29 -1.91 9.01
C LEU A 144 1.83 -1.92 7.55
N THR A 145 2.70 -2.35 6.63
CA THR A 145 2.37 -2.50 5.21
C THR A 145 1.30 -3.56 4.98
N SER A 146 1.21 -4.58 5.83
CA SER A 146 0.19 -5.63 5.72
C SER A 146 -1.22 -5.18 6.15
N LEU A 147 -1.34 -4.08 6.89
CA LEU A 147 -2.61 -3.55 7.41
C LEU A 147 -3.45 -2.92 6.28
N THR A 148 -4.02 -3.75 5.42
CA THR A 148 -4.72 -3.33 4.19
C THR A 148 -6.25 -3.50 4.27
N GLY A 149 -6.76 -4.04 5.38
CA GLY A 149 -8.18 -4.21 5.67
C GLY A 149 -8.69 -3.26 6.78
N GLY A 150 -9.85 -2.66 6.54
CA GLY A 150 -10.53 -1.76 7.47
C GLY A 150 -11.72 -1.10 6.78
N ARG A 151 -12.91 -1.18 7.35
CA ARG A 151 -14.10 -0.51 6.83
C ARG A 151 -13.87 1.01 6.89
N ARG A 152 -14.28 1.71 5.82
CA ARG A 152 -14.35 3.17 5.78
C ARG A 152 -15.33 3.64 6.86
N ASP A 153 -14.82 4.13 7.97
CA ASP A 153 -15.61 4.88 8.94
C ASP A 153 -15.12 6.34 8.89
N GLY A 154 -15.52 7.02 7.81
CA GLY A 154 -15.58 8.48 7.81
C GLY A 154 -16.71 8.88 8.75
N GLY A 155 -16.35 9.30 9.96
CA GLY A 155 -17.32 9.72 10.96
C GLY A 155 -16.62 10.24 12.21
N HIS A 156 -16.34 11.54 12.22
CA HIS A 156 -16.23 12.26 13.48
C HIS A 156 -17.57 12.10 14.20
N ASP A 157 -17.58 11.42 15.36
CA ASP A 157 -18.37 11.80 16.54
C ASP A 157 -18.14 10.81 17.71
N MET A 158 -17.82 11.38 18.88
CA MET A 158 -17.95 10.77 20.21
C MET A 158 -19.20 11.41 20.87
N PRO A 159 -19.95 10.76 21.80
CA PRO A 159 -19.38 10.01 22.91
C PRO A 159 -20.10 8.71 23.33
N ALA A 160 -19.44 8.04 24.28
CA ALA A 160 -19.72 6.75 24.88
C ALA A 160 -21.12 6.57 25.50
N GLY A 161 -21.66 5.35 25.35
CA GLY A 161 -22.82 4.90 26.12
C GLY A 161 -23.19 3.44 25.87
N GLN A 162 -22.94 2.60 26.88
CA GLN A 162 -23.61 1.33 27.20
C GLN A 162 -23.20 0.06 26.41
N GLN A 163 -22.50 -0.81 27.15
CA GLN A 163 -22.28 -2.22 26.86
C GLN A 163 -23.61 -2.97 26.70
N ALA A 164 -23.70 -3.81 25.67
CA ALA A 164 -24.64 -4.92 25.62
C ALA A 164 -23.85 -6.25 25.68
N PRO A 165 -24.25 -7.22 26.52
CA PRO A 165 -23.61 -8.52 26.60
C PRO A 165 -24.26 -9.51 25.64
N GLY A 166 -23.46 -10.19 24.82
CA GLY A 166 -23.94 -11.30 24.01
C GLY A 166 -22.92 -11.68 22.95
N GLY A 167 -22.68 -12.99 22.78
CA GLY A 167 -21.75 -13.57 21.80
C GLY A 167 -21.97 -13.03 20.38
N HIS A 168 -21.05 -13.27 19.45
CA HIS A 168 -21.12 -14.46 18.62
C HIS A 168 -19.73 -14.88 18.12
N GLU A 169 -19.72 -16.14 17.70
CA GLU A 169 -18.63 -17.03 17.33
C GLU A 169 -17.54 -16.45 16.41
N MET A 170 -16.37 -17.02 16.64
CA MET A 170 -15.17 -16.93 15.83
C MET A 170 -15.45 -17.50 14.44
N HIS A 171 -15.50 -16.64 13.42
CA HIS A 171 -15.37 -17.10 12.04
C HIS A 171 -13.91 -17.01 11.60
N ALA A 172 -13.41 -18.16 11.16
CA ALA A 172 -12.07 -18.41 10.70
C ALA A 172 -11.59 -17.37 9.68
N GLY A 173 -10.35 -16.94 9.86
CA GLY A 173 -9.68 -15.93 9.04
C GLY A 173 -9.62 -16.34 7.58
N HIS A 174 -10.38 -15.62 6.76
CA HIS A 174 -9.94 -15.33 5.41
C HIS A 174 -8.76 -14.38 5.52
N GLU A 175 -7.61 -14.74 4.94
CA GLU A 175 -6.47 -13.84 4.75
C GLU A 175 -6.96 -12.60 3.98
N MET A 176 -7.12 -11.49 4.69
CA MET A 176 -7.55 -10.21 4.11
C MET A 176 -6.31 -9.50 3.56
N HIS A 177 -5.84 -9.96 2.39
CA HIS A 177 -5.06 -9.10 1.51
C HIS A 177 -6.02 -8.01 1.01
N GLY A 178 -5.89 -6.77 1.50
CA GLY A 178 -6.54 -5.65 0.84
C GLY A 178 -6.04 -5.56 -0.61
N PRO A 179 -6.82 -4.95 -1.51
CA PRO A 179 -6.63 -5.12 -2.94
C PRO A 179 -5.24 -4.63 -3.35
N GLU A 180 -4.42 -5.55 -3.87
CA GLU A 180 -3.08 -5.28 -4.41
C GLU A 180 -3.14 -4.08 -5.39
N ARG A 181 -2.63 -2.91 -4.99
CA ARG A 181 -2.68 -1.64 -5.75
C ARG A 181 -1.49 -1.39 -6.69
N ASP A 182 -0.46 -2.22 -6.63
CA ASP A 182 0.74 -2.14 -7.48
C ASP A 182 0.92 -3.50 -8.18
N LYS A 183 0.85 -3.51 -9.52
CA LYS A 183 0.93 -4.74 -10.31
C LYS A 183 1.87 -4.58 -11.50
N THR A 184 2.60 -5.64 -11.80
CA THR A 184 3.44 -5.71 -13.01
C THR A 184 2.68 -6.40 -14.14
N VAL A 185 2.63 -5.76 -15.32
CA VAL A 185 2.00 -6.30 -16.53
C VAL A 185 2.91 -6.09 -17.74
N GLY A 186 3.50 -7.19 -18.21
CA GLY A 186 4.52 -7.14 -19.24
C GLY A 186 5.68 -6.25 -18.81
N GLU A 187 5.87 -5.14 -19.53
CA GLU A 187 6.97 -4.20 -19.34
C GLU A 187 6.64 -3.07 -18.37
N TYR A 188 5.40 -3.03 -17.86
CA TYR A 188 4.92 -1.93 -17.02
C TYR A 188 4.75 -2.38 -15.58
N ARG A 189 5.11 -1.50 -14.65
CA ARG A 189 4.58 -1.49 -13.29
C ARG A 189 3.50 -0.42 -13.21
N VAL A 190 2.29 -0.83 -12.85
CA VAL A 190 1.09 0.01 -12.80
C VAL A 190 0.65 0.12 -11.36
N ARG A 191 0.64 1.36 -10.85
CA ARG A 191 0.12 1.68 -9.53
C ARG A 191 -1.17 2.47 -9.65
N LEU A 192 -2.17 2.07 -8.88
CA LEU A 192 -3.49 2.66 -8.85
C LEU A 192 -3.75 3.24 -7.45
N ASP A 193 -4.04 4.53 -7.41
CA ASP A 193 -4.36 5.27 -6.20
C ASP A 193 -5.73 5.95 -6.38
N TYR A 194 -6.53 5.99 -5.32
CA TYR A 194 -7.81 6.69 -5.32
C TYR A 194 -7.98 7.48 -4.03
N ILE A 195 -8.30 8.76 -4.17
CA ILE A 195 -8.61 9.64 -3.06
C ILE A 195 -10.11 9.92 -3.11
N ASP A 196 -10.84 9.42 -2.12
CA ASP A 196 -12.27 9.70 -1.95
C ASP A 196 -12.50 11.21 -1.76
N SER A 197 -13.65 11.71 -2.21
CA SER A 197 -14.08 13.06 -1.87
C SER A 197 -14.72 13.05 -0.48
N GLU A 198 -14.55 14.14 0.29
CA GLU A 198 -15.24 14.32 1.58
C GLU A 198 -16.77 14.29 1.46
N ASP A 199 -17.31 14.54 0.26
CA ASP A 199 -18.72 14.40 -0.08
C ASP A 199 -18.88 13.17 -0.98
N GLU A 200 -19.55 12.11 -0.48
CA GLU A 200 -19.79 10.86 -1.21
C GLU A 200 -20.52 11.06 -2.56
N LYS A 201 -21.19 12.20 -2.76
CA LYS A 201 -21.85 12.54 -4.02
C LYS A 201 -20.92 13.22 -5.01
N ARG A 202 -19.72 13.63 -4.59
CA ARG A 202 -18.70 14.23 -5.45
C ARG A 202 -17.73 13.17 -5.93
N PRO A 203 -17.23 13.31 -7.17
CA PRO A 203 -16.22 12.39 -7.67
C PRO A 203 -14.94 12.51 -6.86
N GLY A 204 -14.43 11.38 -6.35
CA GLY A 204 -13.05 11.27 -5.89
C GLY A 204 -12.06 11.39 -7.05
N TYR A 205 -10.77 11.32 -6.73
CA TYR A 205 -9.69 11.46 -7.69
C TYR A 205 -8.95 10.15 -7.89
N LEU A 206 -9.09 9.56 -9.08
CA LEU A 206 -8.38 8.35 -9.48
C LEU A 206 -7.07 8.73 -10.14
N THR A 207 -5.98 8.16 -9.67
CA THR A 207 -4.64 8.35 -10.20
C THR A 207 -4.03 7.00 -10.58
N VAL A 208 -3.40 6.96 -11.75
CA VAL A 208 -2.64 5.82 -12.23
C VAL A 208 -1.24 6.31 -12.60
N SER A 209 -0.22 5.72 -11.98
CA SER A 209 1.17 5.92 -12.40
C SER A 209 1.67 4.68 -13.13
N ILE A 210 2.38 4.91 -14.24
CA ILE A 210 2.92 3.86 -15.08
C ILE A 210 4.42 4.06 -15.17
N SER A 211 5.16 3.04 -14.76
CA SER A 211 6.60 2.99 -14.84
C SER A 211 7.07 1.76 -15.60
N ASP A 212 8.28 1.80 -16.11
CA ASP A 212 8.94 0.63 -16.67
C ASP A 212 9.22 -0.36 -15.54
N ALA A 213 8.84 -1.63 -15.72
CA ALA A 213 8.99 -2.64 -14.67
C ALA A 213 10.46 -2.91 -14.32
N ALA A 214 11.36 -2.80 -15.29
CA ALA A 214 12.77 -3.10 -15.14
C ALA A 214 13.57 -1.91 -14.60
N THR A 215 13.31 -0.69 -15.09
CA THR A 215 14.07 0.49 -14.67
C THR A 215 13.38 1.30 -13.58
N GLY A 216 12.06 1.16 -13.40
CA GLY A 216 11.27 2.01 -12.51
C GLY A 216 11.03 3.43 -13.03
N GLN A 217 11.50 3.77 -14.23
CA GLN A 217 11.30 5.10 -14.82
C GLN A 217 9.86 5.30 -15.27
N ALA A 218 9.31 6.50 -15.04
CA ALA A 218 7.98 6.85 -15.53
C ALA A 218 7.89 6.75 -17.07
N VAL A 219 6.79 6.18 -17.57
CA VAL A 219 6.51 6.07 -19.01
C VAL A 219 5.35 7.00 -19.38
N PRO A 220 5.65 8.24 -19.79
CA PRO A 220 4.62 9.22 -20.16
C PRO A 220 4.04 8.97 -21.56
N TYR A 221 3.01 9.74 -21.91
CA TYR A 221 2.38 9.77 -23.25
C TYR A 221 1.71 8.46 -23.70
N LEU A 222 1.26 7.66 -22.73
CA LEU A 222 0.45 6.48 -22.96
C LEU A 222 -1.04 6.87 -22.87
N PRO A 223 -1.90 6.34 -23.74
CA PRO A 223 -3.34 6.45 -23.56
C PRO A 223 -3.76 5.47 -22.46
N VAL A 224 -4.34 5.99 -21.38
CA VAL A 224 -4.75 5.20 -20.21
C VAL A 224 -6.27 5.26 -20.04
N ARG A 225 -6.87 4.09 -19.86
CA ARG A 225 -8.30 3.94 -19.60
C ARG A 225 -8.52 2.98 -18.44
N VAL A 226 -9.45 3.29 -17.55
CA VAL A 226 -9.86 2.39 -16.48
C VAL A 226 -11.28 1.93 -16.72
N ARG A 227 -11.47 0.62 -16.75
CA ARG A 227 -12.78 -0.03 -16.76
C ARG A 227 -13.18 -0.33 -15.32
N ILE A 228 -14.23 0.33 -14.85
CA ILE A 228 -14.85 0.12 -13.55
C ILE A 228 -15.92 -0.94 -13.75
N GLY A 229 -15.77 -2.10 -13.12
CA GLY A 229 -16.66 -3.25 -13.27
C GLY A 229 -17.39 -3.58 -11.98
N ALA A 230 -18.70 -3.77 -12.09
CA ALA A 230 -19.59 -4.37 -11.10
C ALA A 230 -20.29 -5.59 -11.72
N THR A 231 -20.94 -6.43 -10.92
CA THR A 231 -21.57 -7.68 -11.39
C THR A 231 -22.54 -7.49 -12.57
N LYS A 232 -23.24 -6.33 -12.61
CA LYS A 232 -24.31 -6.03 -13.58
C LYS A 232 -24.01 -4.85 -14.50
N SER A 233 -22.92 -4.12 -14.28
CA SER A 233 -22.62 -2.91 -15.04
C SER A 233 -21.12 -2.72 -15.16
N ALA A 234 -20.68 -2.11 -16.26
CA ALA A 234 -19.31 -1.68 -16.38
C ALA A 234 -19.21 -0.42 -17.21
N ARG A 235 -18.35 0.49 -16.79
CA ARG A 235 -18.09 1.74 -17.51
C ARG A 235 -16.60 2.00 -17.62
N SER A 236 -16.22 2.73 -18.65
CA SER A 236 -14.82 3.10 -18.88
C SER A 236 -14.61 4.59 -18.69
N VAL A 237 -13.50 4.96 -18.06
CA VAL A 237 -13.05 6.33 -17.89
C VAL A 237 -11.68 6.47 -18.52
N THR A 238 -11.49 7.51 -19.34
CA THR A 238 -10.16 7.82 -19.90
C THR A 238 -9.47 8.78 -18.95
N LEU A 239 -8.25 8.43 -18.57
CA LEU A 239 -7.44 9.25 -17.67
C LEU A 239 -6.59 10.21 -18.50
N LYS A 240 -6.42 11.44 -18.00
CA LYS A 240 -5.66 12.49 -18.67
C LYS A 240 -4.24 12.55 -18.10
N PRO A 241 -3.21 12.82 -18.92
CA PRO A 241 -1.87 13.04 -18.40
C PRO A 241 -1.85 14.24 -17.45
N ALA A 242 -1.17 14.10 -16.32
CA ALA A 242 -0.97 15.12 -15.31
C ALA A 242 0.42 14.99 -14.67
N ILE A 243 0.84 16.01 -13.93
CA ILE A 243 2.07 15.98 -13.14
C ILE A 243 1.66 16.00 -11.66
N GLY A 244 1.93 14.90 -10.96
CA GLY A 244 1.70 14.76 -9.53
C GLY A 244 3.00 14.84 -8.72
N PRO A 245 2.91 14.65 -7.38
CA PRO A 245 4.06 14.75 -6.47
C PRO A 245 5.18 13.75 -6.79
N ALA A 246 4.83 12.58 -7.34
CA ALA A 246 5.77 11.53 -7.75
C ALA A 246 6.21 11.63 -9.22
N GLY A 247 5.82 12.69 -9.93
CA GLY A 247 6.14 12.91 -11.35
C GLY A 247 4.96 12.70 -12.30
N PRO A 248 5.21 12.35 -13.58
CA PRO A 248 4.16 12.15 -14.57
C PRO A 248 3.22 11.01 -14.19
N GLN A 249 1.92 11.28 -14.24
CA GLN A 249 0.84 10.35 -13.92
C GLN A 249 -0.36 10.56 -14.84
N TYR A 250 -1.40 9.76 -14.65
CA TYR A 250 -2.68 9.91 -15.34
C TYR A 250 -3.81 9.97 -14.33
N ASP A 251 -4.74 10.92 -14.49
CA ASP A 251 -5.82 11.10 -13.53
C ASP A 251 -7.19 11.39 -14.15
N ALA A 252 -8.22 11.17 -13.34
CA ALA A 252 -9.58 11.58 -13.64
C ALA A 252 -10.38 11.75 -12.35
N ALA A 253 -11.18 12.81 -12.28
CA ALA A 253 -12.27 12.91 -11.31
C ALA A 253 -13.33 11.87 -11.66
N VAL A 254 -13.56 10.92 -10.75
CA VAL A 254 -14.47 9.80 -11.00
C VAL A 254 -15.13 9.34 -9.70
N LEU A 255 -16.44 9.12 -9.77
CA LEU A 255 -17.20 8.47 -8.69
C LEU A 255 -17.10 6.95 -8.86
N ILE A 256 -16.50 6.22 -7.93
CA ILE A 256 -16.44 4.76 -7.99
C ILE A 256 -17.60 4.21 -7.14
N PRO A 257 -18.61 3.55 -7.73
CA PRO A 257 -19.75 3.02 -6.96
C PRO A 257 -19.31 1.96 -5.96
N ASP A 258 -20.01 1.86 -4.83
CA ASP A 258 -19.74 0.88 -3.78
C ASP A 258 -19.87 -0.56 -4.26
N GLU A 259 -20.70 -0.82 -5.27
CA GLU A 259 -20.87 -2.14 -5.89
C GLU A 259 -19.74 -2.54 -6.87
N THR A 260 -18.69 -1.72 -6.99
CA THR A 260 -17.54 -2.01 -7.86
C THR A 260 -16.78 -3.20 -7.30
N GLU A 261 -16.63 -4.25 -8.10
CA GLU A 261 -15.86 -5.46 -7.73
C GLU A 261 -14.41 -5.39 -8.21
N GLY A 262 -14.14 -4.58 -9.24
CA GLY A 262 -12.80 -4.45 -9.76
C GLY A 262 -12.59 -3.31 -10.74
N LEU A 263 -11.33 -2.86 -10.78
CA LEU A 263 -10.83 -1.86 -11.70
C LEU A 263 -9.85 -2.52 -12.67
N THR A 264 -10.09 -2.40 -13.98
CA THR A 264 -9.14 -2.87 -14.99
C THR A 264 -8.51 -1.68 -15.70
N VAL A 265 -7.21 -1.48 -15.49
CA VAL A 265 -6.42 -0.46 -16.18
C VAL A 265 -6.01 -1.02 -17.55
N LEU A 266 -6.33 -0.29 -18.60
CA LEU A 266 -5.90 -0.52 -19.97
C LEU A 266 -4.86 0.53 -20.34
N VAL A 267 -3.64 0.06 -20.59
CA VAL A 267 -2.50 0.85 -21.07
C VAL A 267 -2.40 0.63 -22.57
N GLY A 268 -2.70 1.65 -23.38
CA GLY A 268 -2.59 1.54 -24.83
C GLY A 268 -1.16 1.74 -25.34
N ALA A 269 -0.99 1.64 -26.65
CA ALA A 269 0.31 1.83 -27.29
C ALA A 269 0.81 3.27 -27.17
N ALA A 270 2.12 3.45 -27.06
CA ALA A 270 2.75 4.77 -27.02
C ALA A 270 2.36 5.61 -28.24
N THR A 271 1.93 6.85 -27.99
CA THR A 271 1.47 7.79 -29.04
C THR A 271 2.60 8.63 -29.62
N VAL A 272 3.79 8.56 -29.03
CA VAL A 272 4.99 9.29 -29.43
C VAL A 272 6.05 8.35 -29.99
N PRO A 273 6.99 8.83 -30.82
CA PRO A 273 8.09 8.02 -31.32
C PRO A 273 8.94 7.43 -30.18
N VAL A 274 9.01 6.11 -30.12
CA VAL A 274 9.92 5.38 -29.22
C VAL A 274 11.26 5.20 -29.93
N LYS A 275 12.37 5.57 -29.27
CA LYS A 275 13.72 5.40 -29.84
C LYS A 275 13.97 3.92 -30.16
N SER A 276 14.65 3.66 -31.28
CA SER A 276 14.71 2.34 -31.95
C SER A 276 15.23 1.19 -31.09
N VAL A 277 16.05 1.45 -30.08
CA VAL A 277 16.60 0.43 -29.17
C VAL A 277 15.51 -0.20 -28.27
N GLU A 278 14.38 0.48 -28.08
CA GLU A 278 13.23 0.01 -27.29
C GLU A 278 11.95 -0.13 -28.14
N GLY A 279 12.06 -0.03 -29.47
CA GLY A 279 10.94 0.26 -30.37
C GLY A 279 9.76 -0.72 -30.35
N GLY A 280 9.94 -1.94 -29.81
CA GLY A 280 8.87 -2.91 -29.60
C GLY A 280 8.22 -2.88 -28.22
N LYS A 281 8.90 -2.33 -27.20
CA LYS A 281 8.56 -2.50 -25.78
C LYS A 281 7.21 -1.89 -25.41
N TYR A 282 6.89 -0.71 -25.96
CA TYR A 282 5.69 0.08 -25.61
C TYR A 282 4.62 0.12 -26.70
N ARG A 283 4.67 -0.80 -27.67
CA ARG A 283 3.72 -0.85 -28.80
C ARG A 283 2.52 -1.77 -28.56
N THR A 284 2.63 -2.71 -27.63
CA THR A 284 1.58 -3.67 -27.35
C THR A 284 0.73 -3.17 -26.18
N PRO A 285 -0.58 -2.92 -26.38
CA PRO A 285 -1.48 -2.59 -25.28
C PRO A 285 -1.45 -3.67 -24.20
N ARG A 286 -1.50 -3.24 -22.94
CA ARG A 286 -1.54 -4.13 -21.77
C ARG A 286 -2.77 -3.81 -20.93
N GLN A 287 -3.29 -4.81 -20.25
CA GLN A 287 -4.38 -4.64 -19.30
C GLN A 287 -4.05 -5.35 -17.99
N VAL A 288 -4.45 -4.75 -16.88
CA VAL A 288 -4.23 -5.29 -15.54
C VAL A 288 -5.44 -4.99 -14.67
N SER A 289 -5.86 -6.00 -13.91
CA SER A 289 -7.05 -5.94 -13.07
C SER A 289 -6.67 -5.90 -11.60
N PHE A 290 -7.33 -4.99 -10.89
CA PHE A 290 -7.25 -4.74 -9.47
C PHE A 290 -8.59 -5.11 -8.86
N GLU A 291 -8.57 -5.87 -7.77
CA GLU A 291 -9.77 -6.01 -6.93
C GLU A 291 -10.07 -4.63 -6.30
N TRP A 292 -11.34 -4.36 -6.02
CA TRP A 292 -11.78 -3.07 -5.51
C TRP A 292 -12.47 -3.19 -4.17
#